data_AF-K1YQ25-F1
#
_entry.id   AF-K1YQ25-F1
#
_cell.length_a   1.000
_cell.length_b   1.000
_cell.length_c   1.000
_cell.angle_alpha   90.00
_cell.angle_beta   90.00
_cell.angle_gamma   90.00
#
_symmetry.space_group_name_H-M   'P 1'
#
loop_
_entity.id
_entity.type
_entity.pdbx_description
1 polymer ?
#
loop_
_entity_poly.entity_id
_entity_poly.type
_entity_poly.pdbx_seq_one_letter_code
_entity_poly.pdbx_strand_id
1 'polypeptide(L)'
;MYNFPHIPIPLLFPVSEGALLKPWFSLDRLDQGLRLIRERKIGDFHSIRNAVGVLVDREAPVMLQFEKNPTLHQGFAIKNSHCSLCRRKSDRESCIHVAALAILSLIQPTAQARTAPIPLSFGQSNWLKLGIFLFEWLSRTRSAVRYTEAEGHTLVEVTPAVGLLQVALPESWTAAGKLLLSRKGSGGREQLKGFALLDSQLQLLTMTEGEGTLARSGNSSIGWQKDSSFWMWLARMLYIFHCDTLPELRWDQATSRFSLQLGTGHEAGSLTVGLPPEKTWELVRNVAFPSAPAILPPARECYRASFNTDN
;
A
#
# COMPACT_ATOMS: atom_id res chain seq x y z
N MET A 1 2.66 13.56 -9.38
CA MET A 1 3.49 14.23 -8.36
C MET A 1 4.09 13.16 -7.47
N TYR A 2 5.23 13.39 -6.84
CA TYR A 2 5.80 12.43 -5.90
C TYR A 2 4.73 11.97 -4.89
N ASN A 3 4.65 10.67 -4.61
CA ASN A 3 3.54 10.08 -3.86
C ASN A 3 3.51 10.45 -2.36
N PHE A 4 4.51 11.19 -1.88
CA PHE A 4 4.75 11.48 -0.46
C PHE A 4 5.22 12.93 -0.29
N PRO A 5 4.35 13.94 -0.49
CA PRO A 5 4.70 15.36 -0.45
C PRO A 5 5.36 15.83 0.86
N HIS A 6 5.24 15.04 1.93
CA HIS A 6 5.78 15.35 3.26
C HIS A 6 7.14 14.71 3.55
N ILE A 7 7.67 13.83 2.69
CA ILE A 7 8.99 13.21 2.89
C ILE A 7 10.04 14.07 2.16
N PRO A 8 10.92 14.79 2.88
CA PRO A 8 11.94 15.60 2.24
C PRO A 8 12.94 14.70 1.50
N ILE A 9 13.16 15.00 0.22
CA ILE A 9 14.18 14.29 -0.57
C ILE A 9 15.55 14.80 -0.10
N PRO A 10 16.44 13.92 0.40
CA PRO A 10 17.72 14.35 0.94
C PRO A 10 18.58 14.97 -0.18
N LEU A 11 19.38 15.99 0.14
CA LEU A 11 20.27 16.71 -0.79
C LEU A 11 21.51 15.90 -1.19
N LEU A 12 21.91 14.94 -0.37
CA LEU A 12 22.95 13.97 -0.65
C LEU A 12 22.39 12.57 -0.38
N PHE A 13 22.82 11.57 -1.14
CA PHE A 13 22.35 10.21 -0.89
C PHE A 13 22.90 9.72 0.45
N PRO A 14 22.05 9.31 1.41
CA PRO A 14 22.55 8.93 2.72
C PRO A 14 23.40 7.65 2.67
N VAL A 15 24.47 7.64 3.48
CA VAL A 15 25.56 6.65 3.39
C VAL A 15 25.06 5.23 3.69
N SER A 16 24.11 5.08 4.61
CA SER A 16 23.48 3.81 4.96
C SER A 16 22.79 3.15 3.77
N GLU A 17 21.99 3.91 3.02
CA GLU A 17 21.26 3.48 1.84
C GLU A 17 22.24 3.21 0.69
N GLY A 18 23.29 4.03 0.59
CA GLY A 18 24.43 3.79 -0.31
C GLY A 18 25.07 2.44 -0.08
N ALA A 19 25.35 2.09 1.18
CA ALA A 19 25.92 0.81 1.55
C ALA A 19 24.99 -0.37 1.23
N LEU A 20 23.66 -0.22 1.41
CA LEU A 20 22.68 -1.25 1.11
C LEU A 20 22.58 -1.55 -0.40
N LEU A 21 22.68 -0.52 -1.24
CA LEU A 21 22.50 -0.63 -2.70
C LEU A 21 23.81 -0.82 -3.48
N LYS A 22 24.97 -0.64 -2.82
CA LYS A 22 26.32 -0.80 -3.40
C LYS A 22 26.52 -2.07 -4.24
N PRO A 23 25.94 -3.25 -3.91
CA PRO A 23 26.13 -4.45 -4.73
C PRO A 23 25.58 -4.34 -6.16
N TRP A 24 24.64 -3.41 -6.42
CA TRP A 24 23.97 -3.28 -7.72
C TRP A 24 24.24 -1.95 -8.43
N PHE A 25 24.70 -0.94 -7.70
CA PHE A 25 24.89 0.42 -8.21
C PHE A 25 26.15 1.07 -7.64
N SER A 26 26.87 1.81 -8.48
CA SER A 26 27.89 2.75 -8.03
C SER A 26 27.25 3.95 -7.33
N LEU A 27 28.01 4.65 -6.48
CA LEU A 27 27.54 5.86 -5.80
C LEU A 27 27.14 6.96 -6.81
N ASP A 28 27.93 7.15 -7.87
CA ASP A 28 27.59 8.08 -8.97
C ASP A 28 26.24 7.74 -9.61
N ARG A 29 25.96 6.44 -9.81
CA ARG A 29 24.67 5.99 -10.36
C ARG A 29 23.51 6.27 -9.41
N LEU A 30 23.70 6.09 -8.11
CA LEU A 30 22.71 6.40 -7.08
C LEU A 30 22.44 7.90 -7.01
N ASP A 31 23.49 8.73 -7.08
CA ASP A 31 23.35 10.19 -7.13
C ASP A 31 22.59 10.66 -8.38
N GLN A 32 22.86 10.06 -9.55
CA GLN A 32 22.10 10.32 -10.78
C GLN A 32 20.62 9.89 -10.63
N GLY A 33 20.35 8.74 -10.02
CA GLY A 33 18.99 8.29 -9.71
C GLY A 33 18.26 9.26 -8.76
N LEU A 34 18.95 9.74 -7.73
CA LEU A 34 18.41 10.72 -6.79
C LEU A 34 18.09 12.06 -7.47
N ARG A 35 18.90 12.49 -8.44
CA ARG A 35 18.59 13.67 -9.27
C ARG A 35 17.30 13.50 -10.06
N LEU A 36 17.08 12.35 -10.71
CA LEU A 36 15.82 12.08 -11.42
C LEU A 36 14.59 12.18 -10.52
N ILE A 37 14.72 11.71 -9.28
CA ILE A 37 13.67 11.83 -8.25
C ILE A 37 13.39 13.30 -7.94
N ARG A 38 14.42 14.12 -7.72
CA ARG A 38 14.29 15.56 -7.45
C ARG A 38 13.69 16.35 -8.61
N GLU A 39 14.07 15.99 -9.83
CA GLU A 39 13.54 16.56 -11.07
C GLU A 39 12.07 16.18 -11.32
N ARG A 40 11.46 15.36 -10.46
CA ARG A 40 10.06 14.91 -10.55
C ARG A 40 9.76 14.14 -11.84
N LYS A 41 10.78 13.51 -12.43
CA LYS A 41 10.65 12.64 -13.61
C LYS A 41 10.08 11.27 -13.28
N ILE A 42 10.18 10.84 -12.01
CA ILE A 42 9.54 9.61 -11.55
C ILE A 42 8.10 9.91 -11.14
N GLY A 43 7.16 9.32 -11.87
CA GLY A 43 5.72 9.36 -11.66
C GLY A 43 5.21 8.19 -10.82
N ASP A 44 3.97 7.77 -11.09
CA ASP A 44 3.19 6.82 -10.29
C ASP A 44 4.01 5.62 -9.79
N PHE A 45 4.06 5.43 -8.47
CA PHE A 45 4.69 4.29 -7.83
C PHE A 45 3.64 3.19 -7.58
N HIS A 46 4.00 1.95 -7.91
CA HIS A 46 3.19 0.77 -7.64
C HIS A 46 4.03 -0.35 -7.03
N SER A 47 3.41 -1.13 -6.14
CA SER A 47 4.03 -2.27 -5.48
C SER A 47 3.04 -3.42 -5.38
N ILE A 48 3.50 -4.60 -5.78
CA ILE A 48 2.74 -5.85 -5.72
C ILE A 48 3.68 -6.97 -5.33
N ARG A 49 3.29 -7.75 -4.31
CA ARG A 49 4.07 -8.87 -3.76
C ARG A 49 5.51 -8.47 -3.43
N ASN A 50 6.47 -9.00 -4.19
CA ASN A 50 7.90 -8.78 -4.02
C ASN A 50 8.50 -7.82 -5.08
N ALA A 51 7.65 -7.18 -5.89
CA ALA A 51 8.05 -6.27 -6.94
C ALA A 51 7.48 -4.86 -6.75
N VAL A 52 8.20 -3.92 -7.33
CA VAL A 52 7.87 -2.50 -7.38
C VAL A 52 8.03 -2.01 -8.81
N GLY A 53 7.36 -0.92 -9.13
CA GLY A 53 7.66 -0.19 -10.33
C GLY A 53 7.15 1.23 -10.31
N VAL A 54 7.64 1.99 -11.28
CA VAL A 54 7.34 3.40 -11.48
C VAL A 54 7.16 3.70 -12.96
N LEU A 55 6.49 4.81 -13.26
CA LEU A 55 6.48 5.41 -14.58
C LEU A 55 7.46 6.57 -14.65
N VAL A 56 8.45 6.49 -15.54
CA VAL A 56 9.28 7.65 -15.87
C VAL A 56 8.53 8.51 -16.88
N ASP A 57 8.45 9.81 -16.61
CA ASP A 57 7.71 10.80 -17.39
C ASP A 57 6.24 10.40 -17.64
N ARG A 58 5.64 9.65 -16.70
CA ARG A 58 4.27 9.10 -16.75
C ARG A 58 3.99 8.09 -17.87
N GLU A 59 5.00 7.67 -18.61
CA GLU A 59 4.83 6.80 -19.78
C GLU A 59 5.63 5.50 -19.67
N ALA A 60 6.88 5.59 -19.25
CA ALA A 60 7.83 4.51 -19.44
C ALA A 60 7.98 3.67 -18.15
N PRO A 61 7.50 2.41 -18.12
CA PRO A 61 7.58 1.58 -16.93
C PRO A 61 9.02 1.16 -16.63
N VAL A 62 9.36 1.21 -15.34
CA VAL A 62 10.59 0.70 -14.76
C VAL A 62 10.19 -0.16 -13.57
N MET A 63 10.77 -1.35 -13.46
CA MET A 63 10.37 -2.35 -12.47
C MET A 63 11.59 -3.01 -11.82
N LEU A 64 11.42 -3.39 -10.56
CA LEU A 64 12.39 -4.12 -9.77
C LEU A 64 11.70 -5.24 -8.99
N GLN A 65 12.36 -6.39 -8.89
CA GLN A 65 11.94 -7.50 -8.04
C GLN A 65 12.98 -7.76 -6.96
N PHE A 66 12.50 -7.81 -5.73
CA PHE A 66 13.30 -8.11 -4.54
C PHE A 66 13.05 -9.53 -4.05
N GLU A 67 14.07 -10.13 -3.45
CA GLU A 67 13.95 -11.37 -2.70
C GLU A 67 14.62 -11.21 -1.34
N LYS A 68 14.02 -11.81 -0.30
CA LYS A 68 14.67 -11.91 1.00
C LYS A 68 15.89 -12.81 0.87
N ASN A 69 17.02 -12.35 1.39
CA ASN A 69 18.25 -13.13 1.38
C ASN A 69 18.95 -13.02 2.75
N PRO A 70 18.84 -14.04 3.62
CA PRO A 70 19.40 -13.99 4.96
C PRO A 70 20.93 -14.09 4.99
N THR A 71 21.58 -14.49 3.89
CA THR A 71 23.05 -14.62 3.84
C THR A 71 23.74 -13.31 3.47
N LEU A 72 23.01 -12.37 2.86
CA LEU A 72 23.52 -11.05 2.54
C LEU A 72 23.36 -10.10 3.73
N HIS A 73 24.38 -9.27 3.99
CA HIS A 73 24.37 -8.32 5.10
C HIS A 73 23.14 -7.37 5.07
N GLN A 74 22.76 -6.93 3.87
CA GLN A 74 21.60 -6.09 3.62
C GLN A 74 20.25 -6.82 3.76
N GLY A 75 20.23 -8.15 3.83
CA GLY A 75 19.03 -8.96 4.06
C GLY A 75 18.13 -9.20 2.83
N PHE A 76 18.50 -8.67 1.65
CA PHE A 76 17.75 -8.85 0.41
C PHE A 76 18.65 -8.89 -0.82
N ALA A 77 18.10 -9.36 -1.94
CA ALA A 77 18.72 -9.30 -3.27
C ALA A 77 17.78 -8.69 -4.32
N ILE A 78 18.33 -7.95 -5.28
CA ILE A 78 17.61 -7.55 -6.50
C ILE A 78 17.80 -8.66 -7.53
N LYS A 79 16.69 -9.26 -7.96
CA LYS A 79 16.70 -10.47 -8.83
C LYS A 79 16.42 -10.14 -10.28
N ASN A 80 15.40 -9.32 -10.51
CA ASN A 80 15.01 -8.88 -11.82
C ASN A 80 14.92 -7.35 -11.84
N SER A 81 15.40 -6.76 -12.92
CA SER A 81 15.25 -5.36 -13.22
C SER A 81 14.81 -5.18 -14.68
N HIS A 82 13.92 -4.23 -14.91
CA HIS A 82 13.48 -3.86 -16.24
C HIS A 82 13.34 -2.36 -16.35
N CYS A 83 13.87 -1.78 -17.41
CA CYS A 83 13.68 -0.38 -17.76
C CYS A 83 13.32 -0.30 -19.23
N SER A 84 12.10 0.16 -19.52
CA SER A 84 11.60 0.31 -20.90
C SER A 84 12.40 1.34 -21.71
N LEU A 85 12.94 2.38 -21.06
CA LEU A 85 13.77 3.42 -21.70
C LEU A 85 15.17 2.93 -22.08
N CYS A 86 15.86 2.31 -21.14
CA CYS A 86 17.26 1.92 -21.36
C CYS A 86 17.39 0.57 -22.07
N ARG A 87 16.33 -0.26 -22.04
CA ARG A 87 16.34 -1.68 -22.41
C ARG A 87 17.51 -2.42 -21.74
N ARG A 88 17.72 -3.72 -21.99
CA ARG A 88 18.84 -4.49 -21.41
C ARG A 88 20.19 -4.03 -21.99
N LYS A 89 20.61 -2.78 -21.79
CA LYS A 89 22.03 -2.44 -21.88
C LYS A 89 22.71 -3.24 -20.78
N SER A 90 23.49 -4.24 -21.18
CA SER A 90 24.20 -5.17 -20.30
C SER A 90 25.38 -4.49 -19.61
N ASP A 91 25.17 -3.33 -19.02
CA ASP A 91 26.14 -2.80 -18.07
C ASP A 91 26.05 -3.62 -16.79
N ARG A 92 27.21 -3.91 -16.21
CA ARG A 92 27.30 -4.50 -14.87
C ARG A 92 26.57 -3.65 -13.82
N GLU A 93 26.40 -2.36 -14.10
CA GLU A 93 25.64 -1.42 -13.30
C GLU A 93 24.25 -1.21 -13.92
N SER A 94 23.21 -1.41 -13.12
CA SER A 94 21.84 -1.12 -13.54
C SER A 94 21.67 0.38 -13.87
N CYS A 95 20.76 0.73 -14.78
CA CYS A 95 20.63 2.11 -15.28
C CYS A 95 20.12 3.10 -14.21
N ILE A 96 20.23 4.41 -14.50
CA ILE A 96 19.82 5.50 -13.60
C ILE A 96 18.36 5.40 -13.15
N HIS A 97 17.46 4.93 -14.01
CA HIS A 97 16.04 4.80 -13.68
C HIS A 97 15.78 3.65 -12.70
N VAL A 98 16.54 2.56 -12.85
CA VAL A 98 16.49 1.42 -11.94
C VAL A 98 17.11 1.81 -10.59
N ALA A 99 18.16 2.63 -10.59
CA ALA A 99 18.73 3.20 -9.37
C ALA A 99 17.71 4.09 -8.65
N ALA A 100 17.05 5.02 -9.37
CA ALA A 100 15.95 5.82 -8.83
C ALA A 100 14.87 4.94 -8.21
N LEU A 101 14.40 3.91 -8.92
CA LEU A 101 13.40 3.00 -8.36
C LEU A 101 13.91 2.27 -7.11
N ALA A 102 15.15 1.79 -7.10
CA ALA A 102 15.73 1.12 -5.93
C ALA A 102 15.74 2.04 -4.71
N ILE A 103 16.10 3.32 -4.89
CA ILE A 103 16.06 4.35 -3.85
C ILE A 103 14.64 4.53 -3.31
N LEU A 104 13.67 4.73 -4.19
CA LEU A 104 12.26 4.91 -3.83
C LEU A 104 11.65 3.69 -3.12
N SER A 105 12.25 2.53 -3.35
CA SER A 105 11.75 1.28 -2.79
C SER A 105 12.21 1.06 -1.37
N LEU A 106 13.21 1.80 -0.88
CA LEU A 106 13.67 1.68 0.49
C LEU A 106 12.75 2.45 1.43
N ILE A 107 12.33 1.81 2.50
CA ILE A 107 11.59 2.43 3.60
C ILE A 107 12.36 2.23 4.90
N GLN A 108 12.43 3.27 5.72
CA GLN A 108 13.00 3.21 7.06
C GLN A 108 11.84 3.07 8.06
N PRO A 109 11.72 1.94 8.77
CA PRO A 109 10.71 1.76 9.81
C PRO A 109 10.94 2.74 10.96
N THR A 110 9.86 3.07 11.67
CA THR A 110 9.90 3.99 12.84
C THR A 110 10.51 3.35 14.09
N ALA A 111 10.37 2.03 14.25
CA ALA A 111 11.16 1.26 15.20
C ALA A 111 12.56 1.05 14.62
N GLN A 112 13.60 0.94 15.44
CA GLN A 112 15.04 0.80 15.09
C GLN A 112 15.43 -0.35 14.12
N ALA A 113 14.48 -0.93 13.41
CA ALA A 113 14.68 -1.87 12.32
C ALA A 113 15.48 -1.26 11.17
N ARG A 114 16.19 -2.15 10.46
CA ARG A 114 17.01 -1.79 9.31
C ARG A 114 16.13 -1.37 8.14
N THR A 115 16.59 -0.37 7.39
CA THR A 115 16.00 0.01 6.10
C THR A 115 15.86 -1.23 5.20
N ALA A 116 14.67 -1.43 4.64
CA ALA A 116 14.36 -2.57 3.80
C ALA A 116 13.50 -2.16 2.60
N PRO A 117 13.46 -2.97 1.53
CA PRO A 117 12.54 -2.73 0.42
C PRO A 117 11.09 -2.82 0.88
N ILE A 118 10.25 -1.87 0.46
CA ILE A 118 8.80 -1.78 0.72
C ILE A 118 8.11 -3.13 0.54
N PRO A 119 8.30 -3.89 -0.56
CA PRO A 119 7.64 -5.19 -0.75
C PRO A 119 7.94 -6.20 0.37
N LEU A 120 9.17 -6.22 0.86
CA LEU A 120 9.61 -7.16 1.90
C LEU A 120 9.14 -6.71 3.29
N SER A 121 9.19 -5.40 3.55
CA SER A 121 8.75 -4.83 4.83
C SER A 121 7.23 -4.88 4.99
N PHE A 122 6.49 -4.50 3.95
CA PHE A 122 5.02 -4.54 3.95
C PHE A 122 4.49 -5.96 4.22
N GLY A 123 5.15 -6.99 3.66
CA GLY A 123 4.77 -8.39 3.84
C GLY A 123 4.75 -8.87 5.30
N GLN A 124 5.40 -8.16 6.23
CA GLN A 124 5.40 -8.46 7.66
C GLN A 124 4.66 -7.41 8.50
N SER A 125 4.12 -6.38 7.87
CA SER A 125 3.50 -5.24 8.53
C SER A 125 2.07 -5.53 9.02
N ASN A 126 1.63 -4.74 10.00
CA ASN A 126 0.22 -4.72 10.40
C ASN A 126 -0.69 -4.10 9.30
N TRP A 127 -0.12 -3.29 8.41
CA TRP A 127 -0.82 -2.77 7.23
C TRP A 127 -1.24 -3.88 6.26
N LEU A 128 -0.43 -4.93 6.09
CA LEU A 128 -0.84 -6.10 5.30
C LEU A 128 -2.13 -6.71 5.88
N LYS A 129 -2.17 -6.92 7.19
CA LYS A 129 -3.34 -7.50 7.87
C LYS A 129 -4.58 -6.62 7.70
N LEU A 130 -4.42 -5.30 7.83
CA LEU A 130 -5.51 -4.35 7.58
C LEU A 130 -5.99 -4.41 6.12
N GLY A 131 -5.07 -4.50 5.16
CA GLY A 131 -5.42 -4.67 3.74
C GLY A 131 -6.17 -5.97 3.44
N ILE A 132 -5.78 -7.09 4.08
CA ILE A 132 -6.50 -8.37 4.01
C ILE A 132 -7.92 -8.20 4.55
N PHE A 133 -8.07 -7.61 5.73
CA PHE A 133 -9.37 -7.35 6.35
C PHE A 133 -10.28 -6.52 5.45
N LEU A 134 -9.78 -5.38 4.92
CA LEU A 134 -10.54 -4.51 4.04
C LEU A 134 -10.97 -5.25 2.76
N PHE A 135 -10.08 -6.08 2.20
CA PHE A 135 -10.42 -6.91 1.04
C PHE A 135 -11.55 -7.90 1.36
N GLU A 136 -11.44 -8.65 2.45
CA GLU A 136 -12.40 -9.69 2.80
C GLU A 136 -13.78 -9.12 3.16
N TRP A 137 -13.81 -7.95 3.81
CA TRP A 137 -15.04 -7.24 4.12
C TRP A 137 -15.64 -6.58 2.88
N LEU A 138 -14.93 -5.64 2.26
CA LEU A 138 -15.52 -4.75 1.25
C LEU A 138 -15.67 -5.40 -0.12
N SER A 139 -14.92 -6.45 -0.45
CA SER A 139 -15.11 -7.17 -1.72
C SER A 139 -16.33 -8.09 -1.71
N ARG A 140 -16.86 -8.43 -0.53
CA ARG A 140 -18.04 -9.30 -0.37
C ARG A 140 -19.33 -8.52 -0.13
N THR A 141 -19.23 -7.24 0.21
CA THR A 141 -20.38 -6.39 0.51
C THR A 141 -20.70 -5.49 -0.68
N ARG A 142 -21.99 -5.43 -1.06
CA ARG A 142 -22.45 -4.40 -2.00
C ARG A 142 -22.25 -3.04 -1.34
N SER A 143 -21.47 -2.19 -1.99
CA SER A 143 -21.07 -0.89 -1.46
C SER A 143 -21.29 0.19 -2.50
N ALA A 144 -21.80 1.34 -2.09
CA ALA A 144 -21.80 2.54 -2.90
C ALA A 144 -20.43 3.23 -2.75
N VAL A 145 -19.89 3.76 -3.85
CA VAL A 145 -18.64 4.53 -3.86
C VAL A 145 -18.95 5.95 -4.31
N ARG A 146 -18.52 6.93 -3.51
CA ARG A 146 -18.65 8.36 -3.79
C ARG A 146 -17.27 8.99 -3.82
N TYR A 147 -17.05 9.85 -4.82
CA TYR A 147 -15.83 10.64 -4.96
C TYR A 147 -16.17 12.11 -4.73
N THR A 148 -15.41 12.78 -3.89
CA THR A 148 -15.50 14.23 -3.68
C THR A 148 -14.12 14.83 -3.90
N GLU A 149 -13.99 15.69 -4.89
CA GLU A 149 -12.74 16.40 -5.15
C GLU A 149 -12.54 17.51 -4.13
N ALA A 150 -11.34 17.61 -3.57
CA ALA A 150 -10.92 18.64 -2.64
C ALA A 150 -9.54 19.17 -3.04
N GLU A 151 -9.08 20.24 -2.39
CA GLU A 151 -7.77 20.81 -2.71
C GLU A 151 -6.65 19.81 -2.36
N GLY A 152 -5.87 19.41 -3.38
CA GLY A 152 -4.72 18.49 -3.23
C GLY A 152 -5.04 17.01 -3.02
N HIS A 153 -6.32 16.61 -2.92
CA HIS A 153 -6.73 15.23 -2.71
C HIS A 153 -8.16 14.95 -3.17
N THR A 154 -8.48 13.67 -3.41
CA THR A 154 -9.83 13.19 -3.67
C THR A 154 -10.30 12.35 -2.49
N LEU A 155 -11.39 12.75 -1.85
CA LEU A 155 -12.05 11.95 -0.81
C LEU A 155 -12.85 10.83 -1.47
N VAL A 156 -12.50 9.58 -1.14
CA VAL A 156 -13.20 8.38 -1.56
C VAL A 156 -13.97 7.84 -0.36
N GLU A 157 -15.28 7.80 -0.48
CA GLU A 157 -16.19 7.26 0.53
C GLU A 157 -16.85 5.98 0.00
N VAL A 158 -16.77 4.93 0.79
CA VAL A 158 -17.31 3.61 0.49
C VAL A 158 -18.29 3.25 1.60
N THR A 159 -19.56 3.14 1.23
CA THR A 159 -20.66 2.88 2.17
C THR A 159 -21.21 1.47 1.94
N PRO A 160 -20.73 0.47 2.71
CA PRO A 160 -21.32 -0.86 2.76
C PRO A 160 -22.64 -0.86 3.56
N ALA A 161 -23.34 -2.00 3.62
CA ALA A 161 -24.56 -2.15 4.42
C ALA A 161 -24.35 -1.88 5.92
N VAL A 162 -23.18 -2.24 6.46
CA VAL A 162 -22.78 -1.98 7.84
C VAL A 162 -21.35 -1.48 7.84
N GLY A 163 -21.12 -0.32 8.46
CA GLY A 163 -19.82 0.34 8.54
C GLY A 163 -19.63 1.46 7.51
N LEU A 164 -18.41 1.99 7.43
CA LEU A 164 -18.03 3.08 6.54
C LEU A 164 -16.53 3.00 6.27
N LEU A 165 -16.09 3.33 5.06
CA LEU A 165 -14.69 3.65 4.80
C LEU A 165 -14.61 4.99 4.09
N GLN A 166 -13.75 5.87 4.60
CA GLN A 166 -13.40 7.15 3.99
C GLN A 166 -11.89 7.23 3.90
N VAL A 167 -11.37 7.61 2.73
CA VAL A 167 -9.95 7.83 2.53
C VAL A 167 -9.72 9.06 1.67
N ALA A 168 -8.84 9.94 2.11
CA ALA A 168 -8.40 11.10 1.34
C ALA A 168 -7.21 10.68 0.47
N LEU A 169 -7.44 10.31 -0.79
CA LEU A 169 -6.38 9.96 -1.72
C LEU A 169 -5.64 11.23 -2.16
N PRO A 170 -4.33 11.37 -1.90
CA PRO A 170 -3.53 12.42 -2.51
C PRO A 170 -3.74 12.48 -4.03
N GLU A 171 -3.60 13.66 -4.63
CA GLU A 171 -3.78 13.86 -6.08
C GLU A 171 -2.98 12.83 -6.91
N SER A 172 -1.75 12.52 -6.47
CA SER A 172 -0.87 11.57 -7.14
C SER A 172 -1.34 10.11 -7.09
N TRP A 173 -2.27 9.76 -6.20
CA TRP A 173 -2.82 8.39 -6.08
C TRP A 173 -4.16 8.26 -6.78
N THR A 174 -4.85 9.38 -7.00
CA THR A 174 -6.26 9.43 -7.39
C THR A 174 -6.52 8.66 -8.69
N ALA A 175 -5.67 8.86 -9.69
CA ALA A 175 -5.79 8.21 -11.00
C ALA A 175 -5.69 6.67 -10.87
N ALA A 176 -4.64 6.19 -10.20
CA ALA A 176 -4.43 4.77 -9.93
C ALA A 176 -5.55 4.16 -9.06
N GLY A 177 -5.95 4.88 -8.01
CA GLY A 177 -7.00 4.44 -7.09
C GLY A 177 -8.36 4.28 -7.78
N LYS A 178 -8.76 5.25 -8.60
CA LYS A 178 -9.98 5.17 -9.42
C LYS A 178 -9.93 3.97 -10.38
N LEU A 179 -8.79 3.75 -11.06
CA LEU A 179 -8.64 2.62 -11.98
C LEU A 179 -8.80 1.27 -11.26
N LEU A 180 -8.14 1.10 -10.11
CA LEU A 180 -8.14 -0.17 -9.37
C LEU A 180 -9.49 -0.45 -8.70
N LEU A 181 -10.21 0.59 -8.24
CA LEU A 181 -11.51 0.44 -7.58
C LEU A 181 -12.64 0.21 -8.59
N SER A 182 -12.60 0.85 -9.75
CA SER A 182 -13.67 0.82 -10.76
C SER A 182 -13.38 -0.10 -11.95
N ARG A 183 -12.81 -1.29 -11.74
CA ARG A 183 -12.42 -2.27 -12.81
C ARG A 183 -13.47 -2.53 -13.92
N LYS A 184 -14.74 -2.12 -13.75
CA LYS A 184 -15.80 -2.10 -14.78
C LYS A 184 -16.23 -0.65 -15.13
N GLY A 185 -15.81 -0.15 -16.30
CA GLY A 185 -16.35 1.05 -16.97
C GLY A 185 -15.38 2.25 -17.02
N SER A 186 -14.70 2.53 -18.14
CA SER A 186 -15.15 3.32 -19.31
C SER A 186 -15.16 4.84 -19.06
N GLY A 187 -14.02 5.49 -19.27
CA GLY A 187 -13.91 6.96 -19.38
C GLY A 187 -12.60 7.47 -18.80
N GLY A 188 -11.60 7.73 -19.65
CA GLY A 188 -10.28 8.24 -19.23
C GLY A 188 -9.09 7.31 -19.49
N ARG A 189 -9.27 6.26 -20.32
CA ARG A 189 -8.23 5.26 -20.60
C ARG A 189 -6.88 5.87 -21.03
N GLU A 190 -6.86 7.01 -21.73
CA GLU A 190 -5.61 7.59 -22.23
C GLU A 190 -4.65 8.08 -21.15
N GLN A 191 -5.13 8.82 -20.15
CA GLN A 191 -4.28 9.28 -19.04
C GLN A 191 -3.85 8.12 -18.12
N LEU A 192 -4.53 6.98 -18.19
CA LEU A 192 -4.27 5.80 -17.35
C LEU A 192 -3.52 4.67 -18.09
N LYS A 193 -3.18 4.85 -19.38
CA LYS A 193 -2.47 3.84 -20.20
C LYS A 193 -1.15 3.43 -19.56
N GLY A 194 -0.36 4.41 -19.10
CA GLY A 194 0.92 4.16 -18.44
C GLY A 194 0.77 3.30 -17.19
N PHE A 195 -0.14 3.68 -16.28
CA PHE A 195 -0.33 2.93 -15.04
C PHE A 195 -0.91 1.54 -15.29
N ALA A 196 -1.88 1.40 -16.19
CA ALA A 196 -2.42 0.10 -16.57
C ALA A 196 -1.35 -0.82 -17.16
N LEU A 197 -0.44 -0.27 -17.99
CA LEU A 197 0.71 -1.01 -18.50
C LEU A 197 1.63 -1.46 -17.37
N LEU A 198 2.02 -0.54 -16.47
CA LEU A 198 2.85 -0.84 -15.31
C LEU A 198 2.24 -1.93 -14.42
N ASP A 199 0.96 -1.80 -14.07
CA ASP A 199 0.21 -2.78 -13.28
C ASP A 199 0.22 -4.16 -13.97
N SER A 200 -0.11 -4.21 -15.27
CA SER A 200 -0.09 -5.48 -16.01
C SER A 200 1.30 -6.14 -16.06
N GLN A 201 2.37 -5.35 -16.20
CA GLN A 201 3.73 -5.88 -16.25
C GLN A 201 4.20 -6.37 -14.88
N LEU A 202 3.89 -5.64 -13.80
CA LEU A 202 4.18 -6.07 -12.44
C LEU A 202 3.39 -7.32 -12.06
N GLN A 203 2.15 -7.42 -12.53
CA GLN A 203 1.33 -8.61 -12.39
C GLN A 203 2.02 -9.82 -13.03
N LEU A 204 2.41 -9.72 -14.30
CA LEU A 204 3.11 -10.80 -15.00
C LEU A 204 4.44 -11.18 -14.33
N LEU A 205 5.17 -10.21 -13.78
CA LEU A 205 6.45 -10.45 -13.10
C LEU A 205 6.31 -11.23 -11.78
N THR A 206 5.15 -11.14 -11.12
CA THR A 206 4.94 -11.67 -9.76
C THR A 206 3.97 -12.84 -9.67
N MET A 207 3.32 -13.18 -10.78
CA MET A 207 2.49 -14.37 -10.87
C MET A 207 3.32 -15.64 -10.74
N THR A 208 2.82 -16.58 -9.94
CA THR A 208 3.30 -17.96 -10.00
C THR A 208 2.87 -18.61 -11.31
N GLU A 209 3.53 -19.70 -11.70
CA GLU A 209 3.17 -20.45 -12.91
C GLU A 209 1.70 -20.91 -12.91
N GLY A 210 1.21 -21.36 -11.76
CA GLY A 210 -0.19 -21.76 -11.57
C GLY A 210 -1.17 -20.60 -11.75
N GLU A 211 -0.86 -19.43 -11.20
CA GLU A 211 -1.69 -18.23 -11.37
C GLU A 211 -1.68 -17.73 -12.82
N GLY A 212 -0.52 -17.78 -13.48
CA GLY A 212 -0.42 -17.46 -14.91
C GLY A 212 -1.28 -18.39 -15.76
N THR A 213 -1.34 -19.68 -15.42
CA THR A 213 -2.20 -20.66 -16.10
C THR A 213 -3.68 -20.36 -15.87
N LEU A 214 -4.08 -20.07 -14.63
CA LEU A 214 -5.46 -19.66 -14.31
C LEU A 214 -5.86 -18.39 -15.06
N ALA A 215 -5.01 -17.37 -15.08
CA ALA A 215 -5.27 -16.12 -15.77
C ALA A 215 -5.46 -16.31 -17.28
N ARG A 216 -4.66 -17.17 -17.92
CA ARG A 216 -4.84 -17.54 -19.34
C ARG A 216 -6.18 -18.22 -19.60
N SER A 217 -6.73 -18.94 -18.62
CA SER A 217 -8.08 -19.53 -18.71
C SER A 217 -9.22 -18.56 -18.34
N GLY A 218 -8.93 -17.29 -18.11
CA GLY A 218 -9.92 -16.29 -17.69
C GLY A 218 -10.30 -16.34 -16.20
N ASN A 219 -9.60 -17.15 -15.41
CA ASN A 219 -9.84 -17.32 -13.97
C ASN A 219 -8.76 -16.62 -13.13
N SER A 220 -9.04 -16.40 -11.85
CA SER A 220 -8.05 -15.86 -10.91
C SER A 220 -8.20 -16.53 -9.55
N SER A 221 -7.07 -16.81 -8.89
CA SER A 221 -7.09 -17.33 -7.53
C SER A 221 -7.56 -16.25 -6.55
N ILE A 222 -8.14 -16.66 -5.42
CA ILE A 222 -8.53 -15.72 -4.35
C ILE A 222 -7.31 -14.94 -3.85
N GLY A 223 -6.15 -15.60 -3.73
CA GLY A 223 -4.89 -14.97 -3.35
C GLY A 223 -4.50 -13.86 -4.33
N TRP A 224 -4.61 -14.12 -5.64
CA TRP A 224 -4.30 -13.14 -6.68
C TRP A 224 -5.29 -11.97 -6.70
N GLN A 225 -6.58 -12.24 -6.55
CA GLN A 225 -7.62 -11.21 -6.46
C GLN A 225 -7.36 -10.28 -5.27
N LYS A 226 -6.95 -10.84 -4.13
CA LYS A 226 -6.57 -10.08 -2.94
C LYS A 226 -5.35 -9.23 -3.20
N ASP A 227 -4.27 -9.81 -3.70
CA ASP A 227 -2.97 -9.12 -3.88
C ASP A 227 -3.05 -7.95 -4.88
N SER A 228 -3.89 -8.10 -5.92
CA SER A 228 -4.14 -7.11 -6.97
C SER A 228 -5.35 -6.19 -6.72
N SER A 229 -5.99 -6.31 -5.54
CA SER A 229 -7.15 -5.49 -5.21
C SER A 229 -6.80 -4.04 -4.88
N PHE A 230 -7.75 -3.13 -5.08
CA PHE A 230 -7.67 -1.75 -4.60
C PHE A 230 -7.36 -1.69 -3.09
N TRP A 231 -7.99 -2.54 -2.27
CA TRP A 231 -7.82 -2.52 -0.81
C TRP A 231 -6.40 -2.83 -0.37
N MET A 232 -5.80 -3.83 -1.02
CA MET A 232 -4.41 -4.20 -0.76
C MET A 232 -3.45 -3.13 -1.27
N TRP A 233 -3.71 -2.57 -2.46
CA TRP A 233 -2.96 -1.42 -2.95
C TRP A 233 -3.06 -0.21 -2.01
N LEU A 234 -4.25 0.11 -1.52
CA LEU A 234 -4.47 1.24 -0.61
C LEU A 234 -3.70 1.05 0.70
N ALA A 235 -3.76 -0.15 1.29
CA ALA A 235 -2.99 -0.46 2.48
C ALA A 235 -1.47 -0.32 2.26
N ARG A 236 -0.95 -0.67 1.08
CA ARG A 236 0.45 -0.41 0.71
C ARG A 236 0.74 1.08 0.58
N MET A 237 -0.12 1.85 -0.08
CA MET A 237 0.09 3.29 -0.25
C MET A 237 0.09 4.02 1.10
N LEU A 238 -0.84 3.68 1.99
CA LEU A 238 -0.87 4.20 3.35
C LEU A 238 0.34 3.74 4.16
N TYR A 239 0.79 2.49 4.02
CA TYR A 239 2.04 2.03 4.64
C TYR A 239 3.25 2.84 4.18
N ILE A 240 3.35 3.17 2.89
CA ILE A 240 4.50 3.95 2.40
C ILE A 240 4.40 5.41 2.88
N PHE A 241 3.18 5.94 3.02
CA PHE A 241 2.97 7.32 3.45
C PHE A 241 3.14 7.52 4.96
N HIS A 242 2.71 6.56 5.77
CA HIS A 242 2.69 6.63 7.23
C HIS A 242 3.72 5.71 7.91
N CYS A 243 4.51 4.96 7.14
CA CYS A 243 5.41 3.92 7.64
C CYS A 243 4.65 2.96 8.59
N ASP A 244 5.18 2.68 9.78
CA ASP A 244 4.54 1.77 10.73
C ASP A 244 3.44 2.44 11.57
N THR A 245 3.16 3.74 11.38
CA THR A 245 2.05 4.40 12.06
C THR A 245 0.73 3.81 11.58
N LEU A 246 0.00 3.21 12.51
CA LEU A 246 -1.31 2.62 12.29
C LEU A 246 -2.42 3.60 12.68
N PRO A 247 -3.65 3.43 12.15
CA PRO A 247 -4.80 4.16 12.65
C PRO A 247 -5.03 3.88 14.13
N GLU A 248 -5.48 4.89 14.87
CA GLU A 248 -5.97 4.77 16.23
C GLU A 248 -7.32 4.06 16.25
N LEU A 249 -7.47 3.10 17.18
CA LEU A 249 -8.76 2.47 17.45
C LEU A 249 -9.56 3.33 18.43
N ARG A 250 -10.75 3.78 18.03
CA ARG A 250 -11.66 4.61 18.82
C ARG A 250 -13.01 3.91 19.00
N TRP A 251 -13.58 4.01 20.20
CA TRP A 251 -14.94 3.58 20.51
C TRP A 251 -15.86 4.80 20.45
N ASP A 252 -16.93 4.73 19.67
CA ASP A 252 -18.05 5.68 19.71
C ASP A 252 -19.17 5.15 20.63
N GLN A 253 -19.39 5.83 21.75
CA GLN A 253 -20.39 5.42 22.75
C GLN A 253 -21.82 5.56 22.23
N ALA A 254 -22.10 6.55 21.39
CA ALA A 254 -23.44 6.82 20.88
C ALA A 254 -23.91 5.70 19.94
N THR A 255 -23.01 5.23 19.07
CA THR A 255 -23.32 4.18 18.09
C THR A 255 -22.90 2.79 18.56
N SER A 256 -22.16 2.68 19.68
CA SER A 256 -21.56 1.43 20.18
C SER A 256 -20.72 0.73 19.12
N ARG A 257 -19.99 1.51 18.32
CA ARG A 257 -19.15 1.03 17.22
C ARG A 257 -17.70 1.44 17.41
N PHE A 258 -16.82 0.60 16.90
CA PHE A 258 -15.40 0.91 16.81
C PHE A 258 -15.11 1.59 15.47
N SER A 259 -14.17 2.51 15.48
CA SER A 259 -13.64 3.15 14.28
C SER A 259 -12.12 3.18 14.32
N LEU A 260 -11.52 3.17 13.14
CA LEU A 260 -10.10 3.40 12.93
C LEU A 260 -9.92 4.80 12.36
N GLN A 261 -9.04 5.61 12.92
CA GLN A 261 -8.74 6.97 12.44
C GLN A 261 -7.25 7.18 12.28
N LEU A 262 -6.84 7.68 11.11
CA LEU A 262 -5.46 8.05 10.79
C LEU A 262 -5.46 9.41 10.10
N GLY A 263 -4.67 10.34 10.63
CA GLY A 263 -4.69 11.74 10.20
C GLY A 263 -6.01 12.44 10.55
N THR A 264 -6.17 13.68 10.10
CA THR A 264 -7.47 14.37 10.17
C THR A 264 -8.27 14.10 8.90
N GLY A 265 -9.60 13.96 8.99
CA GLY A 265 -10.46 13.48 7.89
C GLY A 265 -10.47 14.30 6.59
N HIS A 266 -9.70 15.38 6.52
CA HIS A 266 -9.57 16.26 5.35
C HIS A 266 -8.12 16.45 4.89
N GLU A 267 -7.17 15.72 5.47
CA GLU A 267 -5.77 15.74 5.05
C GLU A 267 -5.47 14.62 4.07
N ALA A 268 -4.63 14.91 3.07
CA ALA A 268 -4.17 13.91 2.11
C ALA A 268 -3.48 12.73 2.83
N GLY A 269 -3.88 11.51 2.48
CA GLY A 269 -3.41 10.28 3.13
C GLY A 269 -4.17 9.91 4.41
N SER A 270 -5.20 10.65 4.81
CA SER A 270 -6.04 10.27 5.96
C SER A 270 -6.95 9.08 5.66
N LEU A 271 -7.27 8.32 6.70
CA LEU A 271 -8.14 7.14 6.64
C LEU A 271 -9.09 7.15 7.84
N THR A 272 -10.39 6.98 7.58
CA THR A 272 -11.40 6.69 8.59
C THR A 272 -12.15 5.42 8.21
N VAL A 273 -12.24 4.47 9.14
CA VAL A 273 -12.98 3.22 8.94
C VAL A 273 -13.94 3.00 10.10
N GLY A 274 -15.24 3.10 9.88
CA GLY A 274 -16.26 2.63 10.81
C GLY A 274 -16.41 1.12 10.69
N LEU A 275 -15.98 0.38 11.72
CA LEU A 275 -15.92 -1.08 11.69
C LEU A 275 -17.31 -1.69 11.88
N PRO A 276 -17.63 -2.79 11.16
CA PRO A 276 -18.84 -3.54 11.43
C PRO A 276 -18.66 -4.34 12.74
N PRO A 277 -19.68 -4.37 13.63
CA PRO A 277 -19.56 -5.00 14.95
C PRO A 277 -19.06 -6.45 14.90
N GLU A 278 -19.57 -7.24 13.95
CA GLU A 278 -19.29 -8.66 13.80
C GLU A 278 -17.87 -8.98 13.33
N LYS A 279 -17.18 -8.02 12.70
CA LYS A 279 -15.77 -8.18 12.25
C LYS A 279 -14.75 -7.44 13.09
N THR A 280 -15.21 -6.60 14.02
CA THR A 280 -14.32 -5.76 14.82
C THR A 280 -13.30 -6.59 15.60
N TRP A 281 -13.76 -7.62 16.32
CA TRP A 281 -12.87 -8.45 17.13
C TRP A 281 -11.90 -9.30 16.32
N GLU A 282 -12.28 -9.70 15.10
CA GLU A 282 -11.39 -10.37 14.16
C GLU A 282 -10.18 -9.47 13.82
N LEU A 283 -10.43 -8.18 13.59
CA LEU A 283 -9.37 -7.22 13.29
C LEU A 283 -8.52 -6.89 14.52
N VAL A 284 -9.15 -6.52 15.64
CA VAL A 284 -8.47 -6.08 16.88
C VAL A 284 -7.58 -7.19 17.46
N ARG A 285 -7.98 -8.46 17.35
CA ARG A 285 -7.16 -9.58 17.81
C ARG A 285 -5.88 -9.77 16.98
N ASN A 286 -5.94 -9.45 15.69
CA ASN A 286 -4.88 -9.75 14.74
C ASN A 286 -3.91 -8.58 14.54
N VAL A 287 -4.32 -7.36 14.88
CA VAL A 287 -3.56 -6.13 14.68
C VAL A 287 -3.37 -5.41 16.01
N ALA A 288 -2.11 -5.15 16.36
CA ALA A 288 -1.76 -4.36 17.54
C ALA A 288 -1.93 -2.87 17.22
N PHE A 289 -3.13 -2.34 17.45
CA PHE A 289 -3.39 -0.91 17.30
C PHE A 289 -2.88 -0.14 18.53
N PRO A 290 -2.33 1.07 18.34
CA PRO A 290 -2.20 2.01 19.43
C PRO A 290 -3.62 2.36 19.92
N SER A 291 -3.93 1.97 21.15
CA SER A 291 -5.17 2.36 21.80
C SER A 291 -4.90 3.52 22.75
N ALA A 292 -5.75 4.55 22.73
CA ALA A 292 -5.93 5.35 23.93
C ALA A 292 -6.44 4.42 25.04
N PRO A 293 -6.05 4.60 26.31
CA PRO A 293 -6.58 3.79 27.39
C PRO A 293 -8.09 4.03 27.49
N ALA A 294 -8.87 3.14 26.88
CA ALA A 294 -10.29 3.06 27.10
C ALA A 294 -10.47 2.46 28.49
N ILE A 295 -10.64 3.31 29.50
CA ILE A 295 -11.17 2.88 30.79
C ILE A 295 -12.59 2.42 30.49
N LEU A 296 -12.75 1.12 30.26
CA LEU A 296 -14.08 0.53 30.16
C LEU A 296 -14.77 0.81 31.51
N PRO A 297 -16.02 1.31 31.51
CA PRO A 297 -16.77 1.39 32.74
C PRO A 297 -16.82 -0.02 33.36
N PRO A 298 -16.70 -0.16 34.69
CA PRO A 298 -16.78 -1.45 35.34
C PRO A 298 -18.03 -2.17 34.86
N ALA A 299 -17.88 -3.46 34.54
CA ALA A 299 -18.99 -4.30 34.13
C ALA A 299 -20.11 -4.16 35.17
N ARG A 300 -21.25 -3.57 34.78
CA ARG A 300 -22.43 -3.54 35.62
C ARG A 300 -22.91 -4.97 35.71
N GLU A 301 -23.07 -5.51 36.92
CA GLU A 301 -23.71 -6.80 37.13
C GLU A 301 -25.02 -6.82 36.34
N CYS A 302 -25.11 -7.72 35.36
CA CYS A 302 -26.39 -8.04 34.76
C CYS A 302 -27.25 -8.65 35.86
N TYR A 303 -28.35 -7.95 36.19
CA TYR A 303 -29.31 -8.38 37.19
C TYR A 303 -29.69 -9.85 37.00
N ARG A 304 -29.64 -10.59 38.11
CA ARG A 304 -30.14 -11.96 38.37
C ARG A 304 -30.97 -12.55 37.22
N ALA A 305 -30.47 -13.62 36.62
CA ALA A 305 -31.32 -14.62 36.01
C ALA A 305 -32.10 -15.33 37.13
N SER A 306 -33.35 -14.94 37.36
CA SER A 306 -34.29 -15.76 38.11
C SER A 306 -34.78 -16.87 37.19
N PHE A 307 -34.38 -18.11 37.48
CA PHE A 307 -35.09 -19.26 36.95
C PHE A 307 -36.47 -19.26 37.61
N ASN A 308 -37.51 -19.04 36.82
CA ASN A 308 -38.86 -19.27 37.29
C ASN A 308 -39.02 -20.79 37.40
N THR A 309 -39.09 -21.32 38.63
CA THR A 309 -39.30 -22.75 38.87
C THR A 309 -40.76 -23.19 38.69
N ASP A 310 -41.61 -22.31 38.16
CA ASP A 310 -42.99 -22.62 37.83
C ASP A 310 -43.16 -22.66 36.29
N ASN A 311 -42.82 -23.82 35.71
CA ASN A 311 -43.45 -24.46 34.54
C ASN A 311 -42.79 -25.81 34.22
#